data_AF-A0A8J8CJJ3-F1
#
_entry.id   AF-A0A8J8CJJ3-F1
#
_cell.length_a   1.000
_cell.length_b   1.000
_cell.length_c   1.000
_cell.angle_alpha   90.00
_cell.angle_beta   90.00
_cell.angle_gamma   90.00
#
_symmetry.space_group_name_H-M   'P 1'
#
loop_
_entity.id
_entity.type
_entity.pdbx_description
1 polymer ?
#
loop_
_entity_poly.entity_id
_entity_poly.type
_entity_poly.pdbx_seq_one_letter_code
_entity_poly.pdbx_strand_id
1 'polypeptide(L)' 'MECLCCKAQMRRGTAPFSIDRNGYRVSWDNIPAWVCAQCGEVLFEAREVDLIQEALVSLDRETATLVSQSSR' A
#
# COMPACT_ATOMS: atom_id res chain seq x y z
N MET A 1 10.67 1.22 16.94
CA MET A 1 11.29 1.04 15.62
C MET A 1 12.12 2.28 15.31
N GLU A 2 13.29 2.10 14.69
CA GLU A 2 14.16 3.19 14.23
C GLU A 2 13.91 3.47 12.74
N CYS A 3 13.89 4.75 12.35
CA CYS A 3 13.73 5.14 10.95
C CYS A 3 14.95 4.72 10.12
N LEU A 4 14.70 4.00 9.02
CA LEU A 4 15.76 3.54 8.12
C LEU A 4 16.49 4.69 7.41
N CYS A 5 15.79 5.81 7.17
CA CYS A 5 16.32 7.00 6.50
C CYS A 5 17.13 7.91 7.44
N CYS A 6 16.52 8.39 8.54
CA CYS A 6 17.13 9.43 9.38
C CYS A 6 17.55 8.98 10.79
N LYS A 7 17.37 7.70 11.13
CA LYS A 7 17.70 7.10 12.45
C LYS A 7 16.90 7.64 13.65
N ALA A 8 15.90 8.47 13.43
CA ALA A 8 15.00 8.93 14.49
C ALA A 8 14.02 7.83 14.94
N GLN A 9 13.46 7.99 16.14
CA GLN A 9 12.43 7.10 16.67
C GLN A 9 11.13 7.23 15.86
N MET A 10 10.56 6.09 15.49
CA MET A 10 9.25 6.02 14.82
C MET A 10 8.12 5.79 15.80
N ARG A 11 6.92 6.23 15.42
CA ARG A 11 5.68 6.09 16.22
C ARG A 11 4.64 5.29 15.44
N ARG A 12 3.78 4.58 16.16
CA ARG A 12 2.60 3.94 15.56
C ARG A 12 1.63 5.02 15.08
N GLY A 13 1.09 4.83 13.89
CA GLY A 13 0.08 5.71 13.29
C GLY A 13 -0.55 5.03 12.09
N THR A 14 -1.08 5.84 11.18
CA THR A 14 -1.57 5.38 9.87
C THR A 14 -0.91 6.18 8.77
N ALA A 15 -0.88 5.59 7.57
CA ALA A 15 -0.40 6.25 6.37
C ALA A 15 -1.24 5.83 5.15
N PRO A 16 -1.34 6.69 4.13
CA PRO A 16 -1.99 6.34 2.90
C PRO A 16 -1.11 5.41 2.06
N PHE A 17 -1.74 4.51 1.32
CA PHE A 17 -1.12 3.74 0.25
C PHE A 17 -2.00 3.81 -0.98
N SER A 18 -1.41 4.17 -2.12
CA SER A 18 -2.09 4.20 -3.40
C SER A 18 -1.25 3.61 -4.50
N ILE A 19 -1.89 2.92 -5.43
CA ILE A 19 -1.23 2.33 -6.59
C ILE A 19 -2.12 2.45 -7.83
N ASP A 20 -1.46 2.74 -8.95
CA ASP A 20 -2.03 2.68 -10.29
C ASP A 20 -1.45 1.47 -11.02
N ARG A 21 -2.28 0.53 -11.45
CA ARG A 21 -1.83 -0.67 -12.19
C ARG A 21 -2.96 -1.28 -13.01
N ASN A 22 -2.61 -1.91 -14.13
CA ASN A 22 -3.53 -2.70 -14.96
C ASN A 22 -4.85 -1.99 -15.37
N GLY A 23 -4.87 -0.65 -15.39
CA GLY A 23 -6.07 0.12 -15.72
C GLY A 23 -6.99 0.44 -14.54
N TYR A 24 -6.58 0.16 -13.30
CA TYR A 24 -7.27 0.59 -12.09
C TYR A 24 -6.37 1.40 -11.15
N ARG A 25 -7.01 2.20 -10.29
CA ARG A 25 -6.40 2.92 -9.16
C ARG A 25 -7.00 2.39 -7.86
N VAL A 26 -6.15 2.08 -6.89
CA VAL A 26 -6.60 1.84 -5.51
C VAL A 26 -5.94 2.86 -4.59
N SER A 27 -6.70 3.36 -3.63
CA SER A 27 -6.21 4.17 -2.53
C SER A 27 -6.83 3.68 -1.23
N TRP A 28 -5.98 3.48 -0.23
CA TRP A 28 -6.40 3.33 1.16
C TRP A 28 -5.77 4.47 1.96
N ASP A 29 -6.58 5.20 2.71
CA ASP A 29 -6.12 6.45 3.33
C ASP A 29 -5.44 6.23 4.69
N ASN A 30 -5.77 5.14 5.39
CA ASN A 30 -5.41 4.93 6.79
C ASN A 30 -4.95 3.51 7.09
N ILE A 31 -3.87 3.05 6.45
CA ILE A 31 -3.28 1.73 6.75
C ILE A 31 -2.35 1.85 7.98
N PRO A 32 -2.42 0.93 8.96
CA PRO A 32 -1.51 0.90 10.10
C PRO A 32 -0.04 0.88 9.67
N ALA A 33 0.76 1.79 10.23
CA ALA A 33 2.18 1.91 9.88
C ALA A 33 3.02 2.45 11.05
N TRP A 34 4.33 2.36 10.88
CA TRP A 34 5.28 3.19 11.61
C TRP A 34 5.52 4.48 10.83
N VAL A 35 5.37 5.62 11.49
CA VAL A 35 5.61 6.95 10.91
C VAL A 35 6.74 7.63 11.67
N CYS A 36 7.75 8.10 10.93
CA CYS A 36 8.84 8.87 11.50
C CYS A 36 8.36 10.30 11.81
N ALA A 37 8.45 10.72 13.07
CA ALA A 37 8.05 12.06 13.49
C ALA A 37 9.00 13.18 13.00
N GLN A 38 10.19 12.82 12.49
CA GLN A 38 11.19 13.78 12.03
C GLN A 38 11.13 13.98 10.50
N CYS A 39 11.18 12.91 9.71
CA CYS A 39 11.24 13.01 8.25
C CYS A 39 9.96 12.58 7.53
N GLY A 40 8.96 12.05 8.26
CA GLY A 40 7.70 11.59 7.67
C GLY A 40 7.75 10.21 7.01
N GLU A 41 8.89 9.52 7.05
CA GLU A 41 9.03 8.18 6.46
C GLU A 41 8.01 7.20 7.04
N VAL A 42 7.42 6.40 6.15
CA VAL A 42 6.38 5.42 6.47
C VAL A 42 6.92 4.01 6.25
N LEU A 43 6.77 3.14 7.25
CA LEU A 43 7.05 1.72 7.12
C LEU A 43 5.82 0.90 7.51
N PHE A 44 5.28 0.15 6.56
CA PHE A 44 4.23 -0.83 6.80
C PHE A 44 4.85 -2.12 7.36
N GLU A 45 4.15 -2.79 8.28
CA GLU A 45 4.61 -4.10 8.75
C GLU A 45 4.25 -5.19 7.74
N ALA A 46 4.94 -6.34 7.86
CA ALA A 46 4.76 -7.47 6.94
C ALA A 46 3.28 -7.87 6.82
N ARG A 47 2.54 -7.88 7.93
CA ARG A 47 1.11 -8.19 7.94
C ARG A 47 0.30 -7.27 7.02
N GLU A 48 0.46 -5.96 7.14
CA GLU A 48 -0.26 -5.00 6.28
C GLU A 48 0.18 -5.14 4.82
N VAL A 49 1.47 -5.36 4.57
CA VAL A 49 2.00 -5.61 3.22
C VAL A 49 1.42 -6.87 2.58
N ASP A 50 1.28 -7.96 3.34
CA ASP A 50 0.70 -9.22 2.86
C ASP A 50 -0.78 -9.04 2.48
N LEU A 51 -1.55 -8.36 3.33
CA LEU A 51 -2.97 -8.06 3.07
C LEU A 51 -3.17 -7.15 1.86
N ILE A 52 -2.32 -6.13 1.70
CA ILE A 52 -2.35 -5.26 0.50
C ILE A 52 -2.08 -6.11 -0.75
N GLN A 53 -1.07 -6.97 -0.72
CA GLN A 53 -0.73 -7.81 -1.87
C GLN A 53 -1.85 -8.79 -2.22
N GLU A 54 -2.47 -9.44 -1.24
CA GLU A 54 -3.61 -10.35 -1.45
C GLU A 54 -4.80 -9.63 -2.11
N ALA A 55 -5.12 -8.42 -1.64
CA ALA A 55 -6.17 -7.59 -2.23
C ALA A 55 -5.86 -7.24 -3.69
N LEU A 56 -4.62 -6.82 -3.98
CA LEU A 56 -4.20 -6.48 -5.34
C LEU A 56 -4.23 -7.67 -6.30
N VAL A 57 -3.81 -8.86 -5.85
CA VAL A 57 -3.87 -10.09 -6.68
C VAL A 57 -5.31 -10.40 -7.10
N SER A 58 -6.27 -10.18 -6.20
CA SER A 58 -7.69 -10.39 -6.48
C SER A 58 -8.19 -9.37 -7.51
N LEU A 59 -7.85 -8.09 -7.33
CA LEU A 59 -8.20 -7.03 -8.27
C LEU A 59 -7.59 -7.25 -9.66
N ASP A 60 -6.34 -7.72 -9.73
CA ASP A 60 -5.70 -8.02 -11.01
C ASP A 60 -6.43 -9.11 -11.79
N ARG A 61 -6.88 -10.16 -11.10
CA ARG A 61 -7.62 -11.26 -11.71
C ARG A 61 -8.93 -10.78 -12.32
N GLU A 62 -9.70 -10.01 -11.58
CA GLU A 62 -10.97 -9.46 -12.06
C GLU A 62 -10.74 -8.45 -13.18
N THR A 63 -9.71 -7.61 -13.04
CA THR A 63 -9.34 -6.63 -14.06
C THR A 63 -8.95 -7.28 -15.38
N ALA A 64 -8.17 -8.37 -15.34
CA ALA A 64 -7.83 -9.12 -16.55
C ALA A 64 -9.09 -9.59 -17.30
N THR A 65 -10.11 -10.01 -16.55
CA THR A 65 -11.41 -10.39 -17.12
C THR A 65 -12.14 -9.18 -17.72
N LEU A 66 -12.24 -8.06 -16.99
CA LEU A 66 -12.90 -6.83 -17.45
C LEU A 66 -12.26 -6.22 -18.71
N VAL A 67 -10.93 -6.16 -18.74
CA VAL A 67 -10.17 -5.60 -19.89
C VAL A 67 -10.26 -6.53 -21.10
N SER A 68 -10.28 -7.85 -20.90
CA SER A 68 -10.44 -8.82 -22.00
C SER A 68 -11.80 -8.72 -22.69
N GLN A 69 -12.85 -8.34 -21.96
CA GLN A 69 -14.20 -8.13 -22.49
C GLN A 69 -14.34 -6.80 -23.23
N SER A 70 -13.51 -5.81 -22.89
CA SER A 70 -13.53 -4.48 -23.53
C SER A 70 -12.85 -4.46 -24.91
N SER A 71 -12.21 -5.56 -25.31
CA SER A 71 -11.48 -5.69 -26.58
C SER A 71 -12.24 -6.53 -27.63
N ARG A 72 -13.53 -6.82 -27.41
CA ARG A 72 -14.41 -7.54 -28.35
C ARG A 72 -15.45 -6.62 -28.96
#